data_AF-A0A954SUM9-F1
#
_entry.id   AF-A0A954SUM9-F1
#
_cell.length_a   1.000
_cell.length_b   1.000
_cell.length_c   1.000
_cell.angle_alpha   90.00
_cell.angle_beta   90.00
_cell.angle_gamma   90.00
#
_symmetry.space_group_name_H-M   'P 1'
#
loop_
_entity.id
_entity.type
_entity.pdbx_description
1 polymer ?
#
loop_
_entity_poly.entity_id
_entity_poly.type
_entity_poly.pdbx_seq_one_letter_code
_entity_poly.pdbx_strand_id
1 'polypeptide(L)'
;RFGSSPFSLAYDLASLTVVNSAPVLNTSGDPKFDPIPTNLPPENNAGTLVSDLISRMGPSGGITDADAGAQFGIAINGTTNVANGSWEFSLDDGSSWNPVGPAGNASARLLAADGTTRIRFLPNFGFRGTAKIAFVAWDQTAGMNGGTLPVGTRGGNTPFSVAYEYASINVTNTAPVLDASGTPELDSISAGISSPLNTGTLVSDLISRMGPSGGITDADPFAQQGIAINGLTGTDKGTWEFTVNDGTNWTPIGTTGNSDARLLAADANTRIRFVPNQGFVGQVKLAFVGWDRTSGANGGIWNVATRGGSSAFSLLYDYAAITVTNTAPVLTPSNSSYL
;
A
#
# COMPACT_ATOMS: atom_id res chain seq x y z
N ARG A 1 -58.95 -37.52 -60.92
CA ARG A 1 -57.73 -36.69 -60.95
C ARG A 1 -58.04 -35.41 -60.18
N PHE A 2 -57.19 -35.09 -59.19
CA PHE A 2 -57.09 -33.84 -58.40
C PHE A 2 -58.17 -33.57 -57.33
N GLY A 3 -57.78 -33.75 -56.06
CA GLY A 3 -58.44 -33.15 -54.90
C GLY A 3 -57.85 -31.78 -54.62
N SER A 4 -58.71 -30.78 -54.42
CA SER A 4 -58.33 -29.40 -54.11
C SER A 4 -58.34 -29.19 -52.59
N SER A 5 -57.16 -29.01 -52.01
CA SER A 5 -57.00 -28.51 -50.63
C SER A 5 -57.34 -27.01 -50.58
N PRO A 6 -58.05 -26.51 -49.55
CA PRO A 6 -58.38 -25.09 -49.40
C PRO A 6 -57.21 -24.21 -48.95
N PHE A 7 -56.02 -24.78 -48.72
CA PHE A 7 -54.83 -24.03 -48.31
C PHE A 7 -53.84 -23.87 -49.47
N SER A 8 -53.32 -22.65 -49.61
CA SER A 8 -52.22 -22.36 -50.53
C SER A 8 -50.92 -22.99 -50.02
N LEU A 9 -50.08 -23.51 -50.93
CA LEU A 9 -48.71 -23.95 -50.63
C LEU A 9 -47.71 -22.78 -50.53
N ALA A 10 -48.16 -21.55 -50.78
CA ALA A 10 -47.33 -20.37 -50.66
C ALA A 10 -47.20 -19.98 -49.18
N TYR A 11 -45.96 -19.86 -48.73
CA TYR A 11 -45.61 -19.17 -47.51
C TYR A 11 -44.86 -17.88 -47.89
N ASP A 12 -45.05 -16.84 -47.09
CA ASP A 12 -44.24 -15.64 -47.17
C ASP A 12 -43.23 -15.67 -46.01
N LEU A 13 -41.98 -15.31 -46.30
CA LEU A 13 -40.94 -15.20 -45.30
C LEU A 13 -40.83 -13.72 -44.91
N ALA A 14 -41.42 -13.34 -43.79
CA ALA A 14 -41.12 -12.07 -43.17
C ALA A 14 -39.69 -12.14 -42.58
N SER A 15 -38.77 -11.34 -43.10
CA SER A 15 -37.47 -11.13 -42.46
C SER A 15 -37.59 -10.01 -41.42
N LEU A 16 -37.29 -10.34 -40.17
CA LEU A 16 -37.12 -9.35 -39.09
C LEU A 16 -35.62 -9.12 -38.93
N THR A 17 -35.15 -7.90 -39.23
CA THR A 17 -33.80 -7.49 -38.83
C THR A 17 -33.88 -6.97 -37.41
N VAL A 18 -33.46 -7.79 -36.44
CA VAL A 18 -33.20 -7.30 -35.08
C VAL A 18 -31.91 -6.50 -35.14
N VAL A 19 -31.97 -5.25 -34.73
CA VAL A 19 -30.80 -4.36 -34.68
C VAL A 19 -30.45 -4.16 -33.23
N ASN A 20 -29.14 -4.20 -32.92
CA ASN A 20 -28.63 -3.99 -31.58
C ASN A 20 -29.17 -2.69 -30.98
N SER A 21 -29.50 -2.72 -29.70
CA SER A 21 -29.82 -1.57 -28.87
C SER A 21 -28.69 -1.41 -27.86
N ALA A 22 -28.00 -0.27 -27.87
CA ALA A 22 -26.90 -0.04 -26.95
C ALA A 22 -27.33 -0.17 -25.48
N PRO A 23 -26.46 -0.70 -24.60
CA PRO A 23 -26.78 -0.88 -23.20
C PRO A 23 -26.92 0.47 -22.49
N VAL A 24 -27.72 0.51 -21.43
CA VAL A 24 -27.88 1.66 -20.55
C VAL A 24 -27.13 1.41 -19.26
N LEU A 25 -26.11 2.24 -19.01
CA LEU A 25 -25.34 2.26 -17.77
C LEU A 25 -26.01 3.20 -16.76
N ASN A 26 -26.33 2.68 -15.57
CA ASN A 26 -26.84 3.47 -14.45
C ASN A 26 -25.69 4.18 -13.71
N THR A 27 -25.69 5.51 -13.71
CA THR A 27 -24.68 6.36 -13.07
C THR A 27 -25.02 6.78 -11.64
N SER A 28 -26.12 6.26 -11.07
CA SER A 28 -26.47 6.53 -9.67
C SER A 28 -25.77 5.61 -8.66
N GLY A 29 -24.92 4.70 -9.13
CA GLY A 29 -24.20 3.71 -8.32
C GLY A 29 -22.86 4.21 -7.77
N ASP A 30 -22.20 3.35 -6.99
CA ASP A 30 -20.82 3.54 -6.52
C ASP A 30 -20.01 2.27 -6.81
N PRO A 31 -19.66 2.00 -8.09
CA PRO A 31 -18.84 0.85 -8.41
C PRO A 31 -17.47 1.02 -7.75
N LYS A 32 -17.07 0.04 -6.94
CA LYS A 32 -15.78 0.05 -6.27
C LYS A 32 -15.23 -1.35 -6.12
N PHE A 33 -13.91 -1.41 -6.17
CA PHE A 33 -13.14 -2.58 -5.77
C PHE A 33 -13.09 -2.64 -4.24
N ASP A 34 -12.83 -3.82 -3.71
CA ASP A 34 -12.52 -3.94 -2.28
C ASP A 34 -11.16 -3.30 -2.00
N PRO A 35 -11.00 -2.59 -0.87
CA PRO A 35 -9.72 -1.98 -0.53
C PRO A 35 -8.67 -3.06 -0.30
N ILE A 36 -7.42 -2.75 -0.62
CA ILE A 36 -6.27 -3.64 -0.43
C ILE A 36 -5.24 -2.98 0.47
N PRO A 37 -4.49 -3.75 1.29
CA PRO A 37 -3.36 -3.20 2.02
C PRO A 37 -2.25 -2.77 1.05
N THR A 38 -1.43 -1.81 1.47
CA THR A 38 -0.15 -1.52 0.83
C THR A 38 0.68 -2.80 0.75
N ASN A 39 1.55 -2.89 -0.26
CA ASN A 39 2.51 -3.99 -0.42
C ASN A 39 1.86 -5.39 -0.56
N LEU A 40 0.56 -5.49 -0.85
CA LEU A 40 -0.11 -6.76 -1.08
C LEU A 40 0.62 -7.55 -2.19
N PRO A 41 1.09 -8.78 -1.93
CA PRO A 41 1.73 -9.61 -2.93
C PRO A 41 0.76 -9.95 -4.07
N PRO A 42 1.21 -10.00 -5.35
CA PRO A 42 0.35 -10.34 -6.48
C PRO A 42 -0.41 -11.67 -6.32
N GLU A 43 0.22 -12.69 -5.71
CA GLU A 43 -0.36 -14.01 -5.46
C GLU A 43 -1.52 -13.98 -4.46
N ASN A 44 -1.59 -12.95 -3.61
CA ASN A 44 -2.67 -12.76 -2.63
C ASN A 44 -3.72 -11.74 -3.14
N ASN A 45 -3.54 -11.18 -4.33
CA ASN A 45 -4.46 -10.22 -4.93
C ASN A 45 -5.38 -10.92 -5.94
N ALA A 46 -6.54 -11.37 -5.44
CA ALA A 46 -7.56 -12.07 -6.22
C ALA A 46 -8.36 -11.15 -7.18
N GLY A 47 -8.20 -9.83 -7.09
CA GLY A 47 -8.98 -8.86 -7.84
C GLY A 47 -10.49 -8.94 -7.57
N THR A 48 -11.27 -8.32 -8.45
CA THR A 48 -12.73 -8.26 -8.37
C THR A 48 -13.33 -8.72 -9.69
N LEU A 49 -14.38 -9.55 -9.64
CA LEU A 49 -15.13 -9.95 -10.83
C LEU A 49 -15.81 -8.73 -11.46
N VAL A 50 -15.88 -8.69 -12.79
CA VAL A 50 -16.61 -7.63 -13.52
C VAL A 50 -18.10 -7.68 -13.19
N SER A 51 -18.66 -8.87 -13.06
CA SER A 51 -20.05 -9.10 -12.63
C SER A 51 -20.31 -8.52 -11.22
N ASP A 52 -19.37 -8.70 -10.29
CA ASP A 52 -19.46 -8.09 -8.95
C ASP A 52 -19.42 -6.57 -9.02
N LEU A 53 -18.51 -5.97 -9.81
CA LEU A 53 -18.45 -4.51 -9.98
C LEU A 53 -19.78 -3.94 -10.48
N ILE A 54 -20.40 -4.57 -11.48
CA ILE A 54 -21.69 -4.15 -12.03
C ILE A 54 -22.81 -4.33 -11.00
N SER A 55 -22.78 -5.40 -10.20
CA SER A 55 -23.79 -5.62 -9.15
C SER A 55 -23.75 -4.54 -8.06
N ARG A 56 -22.56 -3.97 -7.78
CA ARG A 56 -22.36 -2.90 -6.78
C ARG A 56 -22.92 -1.55 -7.21
N MET A 57 -23.33 -1.39 -8.48
CA MET A 57 -23.86 -0.13 -9.01
C MET A 57 -25.35 0.12 -8.69
N GLY A 58 -26.06 -0.84 -8.07
CA GLY A 58 -27.42 -0.61 -7.58
C GLY A 58 -28.27 -1.88 -7.46
N PRO A 59 -29.45 -1.80 -6.80
CA PRO A 59 -30.30 -2.95 -6.48
C PRO A 59 -30.90 -3.66 -7.70
N SER A 60 -30.87 -3.03 -8.89
CA SER A 60 -31.34 -3.61 -10.15
C SER A 60 -30.22 -4.04 -11.10
N GLY A 61 -28.96 -4.03 -10.63
CA GLY A 61 -27.77 -4.11 -11.48
C GLY A 61 -27.41 -2.76 -12.11
N GLY A 62 -26.13 -2.58 -12.45
CA GLY A 62 -25.63 -1.34 -13.04
C GLY A 62 -25.92 -1.14 -14.51
N ILE A 63 -26.35 -2.19 -15.22
CA ILE A 63 -26.49 -2.20 -16.67
C ILE A 63 -27.83 -2.83 -17.04
N THR A 64 -28.54 -2.21 -17.97
CA THR A 64 -29.77 -2.75 -18.58
C THR A 64 -29.66 -2.66 -20.09
N ASP A 65 -30.43 -3.47 -20.81
CA ASP A 65 -30.43 -3.50 -22.27
C ASP A 65 -31.83 -3.89 -22.77
N ALA A 66 -32.22 -3.34 -23.92
CA ALA A 66 -33.53 -3.59 -24.51
C ALA A 66 -33.58 -4.92 -25.28
N ASP A 67 -32.42 -5.46 -25.65
CA ASP A 67 -32.31 -6.68 -26.43
C ASP A 67 -32.51 -7.92 -25.56
N ALA A 68 -33.34 -8.84 -26.04
CA ALA A 68 -33.66 -10.05 -25.31
C ALA A 68 -32.42 -10.97 -25.20
N GLY A 69 -32.02 -11.30 -23.98
CA GLY A 69 -30.85 -12.15 -23.72
C GLY A 69 -29.51 -11.44 -23.85
N ALA A 70 -29.49 -10.11 -23.78
CA ALA A 70 -28.26 -9.33 -23.77
C ALA A 70 -27.27 -9.83 -22.70
N GLN A 71 -26.00 -9.93 -23.09
CA GLN A 71 -24.90 -10.23 -22.19
C GLN A 71 -24.25 -8.92 -21.78
N PHE A 72 -23.74 -8.83 -20.55
CA PHE A 72 -23.17 -7.58 -20.05
C PHE A 72 -21.67 -7.68 -19.86
N GLY A 73 -21.03 -6.52 -19.83
CA GLY A 73 -19.62 -6.34 -19.60
C GLY A 73 -19.30 -4.86 -19.48
N ILE A 74 -18.01 -4.55 -19.39
CA ILE A 74 -17.51 -3.19 -19.39
C ILE A 74 -16.42 -3.03 -20.46
N ALA A 75 -16.32 -1.81 -20.99
CA ALA A 75 -15.18 -1.40 -21.81
C ALA A 75 -14.38 -0.32 -21.05
N ILE A 76 -13.20 -0.69 -20.55
CA ILE A 76 -12.31 0.22 -19.81
C ILE A 76 -11.66 1.19 -20.80
N ASN A 77 -11.99 2.48 -20.67
CA ASN A 77 -11.53 3.55 -21.56
C ASN A 77 -10.65 4.60 -20.86
N GLY A 78 -10.26 4.35 -19.60
CA GLY A 78 -9.26 5.15 -18.90
C GLY A 78 -8.80 4.47 -17.60
N THR A 79 -7.57 4.77 -17.16
CA THR A 79 -7.00 4.31 -15.88
C THR A 79 -6.21 5.44 -15.23
N THR A 80 -6.10 5.43 -13.89
CA THR A 80 -5.27 6.38 -13.13
C THR A 80 -4.18 5.65 -12.34
N ASN A 81 -3.19 6.41 -11.85
CA ASN A 81 -2.06 5.92 -11.05
C ASN A 81 -1.14 4.90 -11.76
N VAL A 82 -1.01 4.98 -13.08
CA VAL A 82 -0.11 4.11 -13.87
C VAL A 82 1.38 4.28 -13.55
N ALA A 83 1.78 5.37 -12.89
CA ALA A 83 3.13 5.55 -12.38
C ALA A 83 3.35 4.89 -11.00
N ASN A 84 2.27 4.58 -10.29
CA ASN A 84 2.25 4.06 -8.92
C ASN A 84 1.71 2.62 -8.83
N GLY A 85 1.47 1.97 -9.96
CA GLY A 85 1.00 0.59 -10.05
C GLY A 85 0.48 0.26 -11.43
N SER A 86 0.02 -0.98 -11.58
CA SER A 86 -0.45 -1.54 -12.86
C SER A 86 -1.87 -2.06 -12.72
N TRP A 87 -2.70 -1.79 -13.72
CA TRP A 87 -4.02 -2.42 -13.85
C TRP A 87 -3.90 -3.70 -14.67
N GLU A 88 -4.46 -4.78 -14.16
CA GLU A 88 -4.46 -6.09 -14.79
C GLU A 88 -5.86 -6.67 -14.84
N PHE A 89 -6.09 -7.58 -15.79
CA PHE A 89 -7.29 -8.37 -15.89
C PHE A 89 -6.96 -9.85 -16.04
N SER A 90 -7.87 -10.71 -15.62
CA SER A 90 -7.82 -12.15 -15.83
C SER A 90 -9.09 -12.58 -16.56
N LEU A 91 -8.98 -13.62 -17.38
CA LEU A 91 -10.12 -14.27 -18.06
C LEU A 91 -10.35 -15.70 -17.54
N ASP A 92 -9.51 -16.16 -16.62
CA ASP A 92 -9.40 -17.54 -16.12
C ASP A 92 -9.45 -17.59 -14.58
N ASP A 93 -10.30 -16.74 -14.01
CA ASP A 93 -10.60 -16.69 -12.57
C ASP A 93 -9.37 -16.41 -11.69
N GLY A 94 -8.43 -15.62 -12.22
CA GLY A 94 -7.21 -15.20 -11.51
C GLY A 94 -6.03 -16.17 -11.66
N SER A 95 -6.16 -17.22 -12.48
CA SER A 95 -5.06 -18.15 -12.76
C SER A 95 -3.93 -17.49 -13.55
N SER A 96 -4.25 -16.60 -14.48
CA SER A 96 -3.31 -15.75 -15.20
C SER A 96 -3.81 -14.31 -15.29
N TRP A 97 -2.87 -13.37 -15.34
CA TRP A 97 -3.14 -11.94 -15.35
C TRP A 97 -2.46 -11.27 -16.53
N ASN A 98 -3.20 -10.40 -17.20
CA ASN A 98 -2.77 -9.65 -18.37
C ASN A 98 -2.89 -8.16 -18.09
N PRO A 99 -1.97 -7.32 -18.60
CA PRO A 99 -2.08 -5.87 -18.42
C PRO A 99 -3.32 -5.34 -19.14
N VAL A 100 -4.08 -4.45 -18.50
CA VAL A 100 -5.20 -3.74 -19.16
C VAL A 100 -4.70 -3.01 -20.41
N GLY A 101 -3.49 -2.47 -20.36
CA GLY A 101 -2.84 -1.71 -21.44
C GLY A 101 -3.26 -0.24 -21.44
N PRO A 102 -2.83 0.54 -22.45
CA PRO A 102 -3.27 1.93 -22.60
C PRO A 102 -4.77 1.96 -22.85
N ALA A 103 -5.54 2.36 -21.84
CA ALA A 103 -6.99 2.51 -21.94
C ALA A 103 -7.31 3.92 -22.45
N GLY A 104 -8.09 3.99 -23.53
CA GLY A 104 -8.54 5.25 -24.13
C GLY A 104 -9.69 5.03 -25.09
N ASN A 105 -10.35 6.11 -25.52
CA ASN A 105 -11.50 6.00 -26.42
C ASN A 105 -11.18 5.35 -27.78
N ALA A 106 -9.92 5.37 -28.22
CA ALA A 106 -9.49 4.70 -29.45
C ALA A 106 -9.22 3.19 -29.27
N SER A 107 -9.06 2.70 -28.04
CA SER A 107 -8.73 1.32 -27.73
C SER A 107 -9.13 1.01 -26.29
N ALA A 108 -10.42 0.81 -26.05
CA ALA A 108 -10.92 0.40 -24.74
C ALA A 108 -10.78 -1.12 -24.57
N ARG A 109 -10.41 -1.58 -23.38
CA ARG A 109 -10.32 -3.01 -23.05
C ARG A 109 -11.71 -3.55 -22.75
N LEU A 110 -12.15 -4.57 -23.48
CA LEU A 110 -13.44 -5.21 -23.31
C LEU A 110 -13.34 -6.34 -22.29
N LEU A 111 -14.19 -6.35 -21.27
CA LEU A 111 -14.23 -7.36 -20.23
C LEU A 111 -15.66 -7.80 -19.95
N ALA A 112 -15.94 -9.09 -20.11
CA ALA A 112 -17.28 -9.65 -19.90
C ALA A 112 -17.64 -9.71 -18.41
N ALA A 113 -18.92 -9.56 -18.11
CA ALA A 113 -19.48 -9.76 -16.77
C ALA A 113 -19.83 -11.23 -16.54
N ASP A 114 -18.83 -12.11 -16.60
CA ASP A 114 -18.97 -13.55 -16.41
C ASP A 114 -18.42 -14.00 -15.04
N GLY A 115 -18.27 -15.32 -14.85
CA GLY A 115 -17.78 -15.92 -13.62
C GLY A 115 -16.26 -16.04 -13.52
N THR A 116 -15.49 -15.60 -14.53
CA THR A 116 -14.03 -15.79 -14.58
C THR A 116 -13.25 -14.51 -14.90
N THR A 117 -13.93 -13.46 -15.35
CA THR A 117 -13.32 -12.20 -15.76
C THR A 117 -13.13 -11.28 -14.56
N ARG A 118 -11.88 -11.04 -14.21
CA ARG A 118 -11.48 -10.25 -13.02
C ARG A 118 -10.62 -9.06 -13.39
N ILE A 119 -10.65 -8.04 -12.55
CA ILE A 119 -9.79 -6.87 -12.65
C ILE A 119 -9.08 -6.67 -11.31
N ARG A 120 -7.80 -6.31 -11.34
CA ARG A 120 -7.05 -5.90 -10.14
C ARG A 120 -6.16 -4.71 -10.42
N PHE A 121 -5.85 -3.97 -9.36
CA PHE A 121 -4.75 -3.02 -9.33
C PHE A 121 -3.61 -3.63 -8.52
N LEU A 122 -2.41 -3.64 -9.10
CA LEU A 122 -1.18 -4.04 -8.44
C LEU A 122 -0.38 -2.77 -8.08
N PRO A 123 -0.45 -2.30 -6.83
CA PRO A 123 0.27 -1.09 -6.42
C PRO A 123 1.78 -1.33 -6.40
N ASN A 124 2.56 -0.30 -6.74
CA ASN A 124 3.99 -0.29 -6.47
C ASN A 124 4.23 -0.36 -4.96
N PHE A 125 5.38 -0.90 -4.57
CA PHE A 125 5.76 -1.01 -3.16
C PHE A 125 5.67 0.36 -2.46
N GLY A 126 4.95 0.41 -1.35
CA GLY A 126 4.72 1.58 -0.53
C GLY A 126 3.67 2.55 -1.06
N PHE A 127 2.98 2.26 -2.17
CA PHE A 127 1.89 3.11 -2.65
C PHE A 127 0.69 3.05 -1.70
N ARG A 128 0.14 4.23 -1.41
CA ARG A 128 -1.11 4.46 -0.70
C ARG A 128 -1.94 5.46 -1.47
N GLY A 129 -3.25 5.28 -1.44
CA GLY A 129 -4.20 6.21 -2.05
C GLY A 129 -5.17 5.51 -2.99
N THR A 130 -5.83 6.31 -3.83
CA THR A 130 -6.94 5.83 -4.66
C THR A 130 -6.52 5.72 -6.11
N ALA A 131 -6.68 4.54 -6.71
CA ALA A 131 -6.60 4.33 -8.15
C ALA A 131 -8.01 4.13 -8.74
N LYS A 132 -8.18 4.45 -10.02
CA LYS A 132 -9.48 4.34 -10.71
C LYS A 132 -9.35 3.74 -12.10
N ILE A 133 -10.40 3.07 -12.54
CA ILE A 133 -10.70 2.85 -13.95
C ILE A 133 -11.90 3.71 -14.36
N ALA A 134 -11.95 4.14 -15.62
CA ALA A 134 -13.12 4.69 -16.27
C ALA A 134 -13.65 3.66 -17.27
N PHE A 135 -14.96 3.48 -17.35
CA PHE A 135 -15.56 2.48 -18.24
C PHE A 135 -16.94 2.90 -18.77
N VAL A 136 -17.34 2.26 -19.86
CA VAL A 136 -18.74 2.22 -20.34
C VAL A 136 -19.29 0.81 -20.25
N ALA A 137 -20.62 0.65 -20.26
CA ALA A 137 -21.23 -0.67 -20.43
C ALA A 137 -20.95 -1.22 -21.84
N TRP A 138 -20.86 -2.53 -21.93
CA TRP A 138 -20.66 -3.29 -23.17
C TRP A 138 -21.66 -4.45 -23.23
N ASP A 139 -22.39 -4.59 -24.34
CA ASP A 139 -23.44 -5.61 -24.55
C ASP A 139 -22.94 -6.92 -25.22
N GLN A 140 -21.64 -6.97 -25.52
CA GLN A 140 -20.98 -8.08 -26.20
C GLN A 140 -21.44 -8.37 -27.64
N THR A 141 -22.21 -7.49 -28.27
CA THR A 141 -22.62 -7.68 -29.68
C THR A 141 -21.49 -7.44 -30.69
N ALA A 142 -20.41 -6.76 -30.28
CA ALA A 142 -19.18 -6.65 -31.06
C ALA A 142 -17.93 -6.64 -30.17
N GLY A 143 -16.83 -7.16 -30.72
CA GLY A 143 -15.57 -7.40 -30.00
C GLY A 143 -15.55 -8.75 -29.28
N MET A 144 -14.49 -9.01 -28.53
CA MET A 144 -14.32 -10.25 -27.76
C MET A 144 -13.84 -9.94 -26.35
N ASN A 145 -14.15 -10.82 -25.39
CA ASN A 145 -13.67 -10.69 -24.02
C ASN A 145 -12.14 -10.68 -23.98
N GLY A 146 -11.55 -9.72 -23.26
CA GLY A 146 -10.13 -9.45 -23.23
C GLY A 146 -9.59 -8.74 -24.48
N GLY A 147 -10.39 -8.48 -25.52
CA GLY A 147 -9.99 -7.72 -26.70
C GLY A 147 -10.00 -6.21 -26.49
N THR A 148 -9.66 -5.44 -27.53
CA THR A 148 -9.85 -3.98 -27.53
C THR A 148 -10.73 -3.52 -28.68
N LEU A 149 -11.49 -2.44 -28.46
CA LEU A 149 -12.28 -1.80 -29.51
C LEU A 149 -12.37 -0.27 -29.26
N PRO A 150 -12.44 0.56 -30.31
CA PRO A 150 -12.73 1.98 -30.15
C PRO A 150 -14.14 2.20 -29.58
N VAL A 151 -14.25 3.06 -28.58
CA VAL A 151 -15.50 3.48 -27.91
C VAL A 151 -15.80 4.97 -28.12
N GLY A 152 -15.24 5.57 -29.18
CA GLY A 152 -15.44 6.98 -29.53
C GLY A 152 -16.87 7.31 -29.97
N THR A 153 -17.60 6.32 -30.48
CA THR A 153 -19.03 6.40 -30.84
C THR A 153 -19.82 5.49 -29.92
N ARG A 154 -20.95 5.98 -29.36
CA ARG A 154 -21.71 5.31 -28.30
C ARG A 154 -23.23 5.53 -28.47
N GLY A 155 -24.03 4.65 -27.89
CA GLY A 155 -25.50 4.68 -27.98
C GLY A 155 -26.05 4.14 -29.30
N GLY A 156 -27.36 4.29 -29.52
CA GLY A 156 -28.04 3.81 -30.72
C GLY A 156 -27.83 2.31 -30.89
N ASN A 157 -27.14 1.93 -31.97
CA ASN A 157 -26.92 0.53 -32.34
C ASN A 157 -25.48 0.07 -32.05
N THR A 158 -24.67 0.91 -31.40
CA THR A 158 -23.31 0.56 -30.99
C THR A 158 -23.35 -0.40 -29.80
N PRO A 159 -22.29 -1.19 -29.57
CA PRO A 159 -22.26 -2.13 -28.45
C PRO A 159 -22.03 -1.46 -27.08
N PHE A 160 -22.08 -0.11 -27.00
CA PHE A 160 -21.58 0.67 -25.88
C PHE A 160 -22.57 1.71 -25.38
N SER A 161 -22.70 1.83 -24.05
CA SER A 161 -23.51 2.89 -23.44
C SER A 161 -22.98 4.28 -23.74
N VAL A 162 -23.88 5.27 -23.81
CA VAL A 162 -23.50 6.69 -23.87
C VAL A 162 -22.82 7.13 -22.57
N ALA A 163 -23.45 6.81 -21.44
CA ALA A 163 -22.92 7.12 -20.12
C ALA A 163 -21.66 6.30 -19.82
N TYR A 164 -20.81 6.85 -18.97
CA TYR A 164 -19.61 6.23 -18.44
C TYR A 164 -19.59 6.37 -16.91
N GLU A 165 -18.81 5.54 -16.24
CA GLU A 165 -18.65 5.55 -14.78
C GLU A 165 -17.20 5.25 -14.38
N TYR A 166 -16.85 5.53 -13.12
CA TYR A 166 -15.57 5.21 -12.53
C TYR A 166 -15.68 4.12 -11.47
N ALA A 167 -14.83 3.10 -11.54
CA ALA A 167 -14.61 2.20 -10.41
C ALA A 167 -13.31 2.55 -9.68
N SER A 168 -13.40 2.72 -8.37
CA SER A 168 -12.24 3.11 -7.54
C SER A 168 -11.77 1.99 -6.61
N ILE A 169 -10.46 1.95 -6.39
CA ILE A 169 -9.81 1.08 -5.39
C ILE A 169 -8.98 1.94 -4.46
N ASN A 170 -9.06 1.66 -3.16
CA ASN A 170 -8.23 2.30 -2.15
C ASN A 170 -7.13 1.33 -1.71
N VAL A 171 -5.88 1.80 -1.77
CA VAL A 171 -4.71 1.13 -1.20
C VAL A 171 -4.41 1.80 0.13
N THR A 172 -4.58 1.06 1.22
CA THR A 172 -4.52 1.61 2.58
C THR A 172 -3.33 1.08 3.35
N ASN A 173 -2.87 1.88 4.30
CA ASN A 173 -1.94 1.43 5.31
C ASN A 173 -2.68 0.95 6.55
N THR A 174 -2.06 0.03 7.28
CA THR A 174 -2.38 -0.31 8.66
C THR A 174 -1.20 0.10 9.53
N ALA A 175 -1.43 0.94 10.53
CA ALA A 175 -0.37 1.36 11.44
C ALA A 175 0.25 0.15 12.18
N PRO A 176 1.55 0.19 12.46
CA PRO A 176 2.19 -0.87 13.20
C PRO A 176 1.69 -0.92 14.64
N VAL A 177 1.67 -2.11 15.23
CA VAL A 177 1.37 -2.33 16.64
C VAL A 177 2.69 -2.41 17.39
N LEU A 178 2.90 -1.45 18.30
CA LEU A 178 3.99 -1.48 19.28
C LEU A 178 3.45 -2.10 20.57
N ASP A 179 4.11 -3.16 21.05
CA ASP A 179 3.88 -3.74 22.37
C ASP A 179 4.87 -3.13 23.38
N ALA A 180 4.32 -2.32 24.29
CA ALA A 180 5.06 -1.58 25.32
C ALA A 180 5.22 -2.36 26.63
N SER A 181 5.01 -3.67 26.64
CA SER A 181 5.29 -4.54 27.81
C SER A 181 6.78 -4.84 27.96
N GLY A 182 7.57 -4.56 26.92
CA GLY A 182 9.03 -4.65 26.92
C GLY A 182 9.72 -3.55 27.72
N THR A 183 11.02 -3.73 27.92
CA THR A 183 11.90 -2.71 28.51
C THR A 183 13.19 -2.61 27.69
N PRO A 184 13.13 -2.03 26.48
CA PRO A 184 14.29 -2.00 25.60
C PRO A 184 15.41 -1.13 26.18
N GLU A 185 16.65 -1.59 26.03
CA GLU A 185 17.85 -0.87 26.45
C GLU A 185 18.86 -0.76 25.30
N LEU A 186 19.45 0.42 25.16
CA LEU A 186 20.66 0.61 24.35
C LEU A 186 21.87 0.04 25.10
N ASP A 187 22.94 -0.21 24.35
CA ASP A 187 24.20 -0.69 24.92
C ASP A 187 24.75 0.32 25.93
N SER A 188 25.02 -0.15 27.15
CA SER A 188 25.63 0.68 28.17
C SER A 188 27.01 1.15 27.75
N ILE A 189 27.39 2.36 28.16
CA ILE A 189 28.69 2.94 27.84
C ILE A 189 29.43 3.37 29.11
N SER A 190 30.74 3.55 29.02
CA SER A 190 31.52 4.18 30.09
C SER A 190 31.48 5.71 29.97
N ALA A 191 31.53 6.40 31.10
CA ALA A 191 31.54 7.87 31.17
C ALA A 191 32.72 8.54 30.44
N GLY A 192 33.78 7.77 30.16
CA GLY A 192 34.97 8.22 29.44
C GLY A 192 35.14 7.62 28.05
N ILE A 193 34.08 7.02 27.48
CA ILE A 193 34.17 6.40 26.15
C ILE A 193 34.53 7.45 25.10
N SER A 194 35.51 7.14 24.25
CA SER A 194 35.86 7.99 23.11
C SER A 194 34.88 7.76 21.96
N SER A 195 34.63 8.80 21.15
CA SER A 195 33.69 8.70 20.01
C SER A 195 34.00 7.56 19.02
N PRO A 196 35.27 7.20 18.72
CA PRO A 196 35.56 6.06 17.85
C PRO A 196 35.18 4.69 18.44
N LEU A 197 35.14 4.57 19.78
CA LEU A 197 34.74 3.34 20.47
C LEU A 197 33.23 3.29 20.77
N ASN A 198 32.54 4.42 20.69
CA ASN A 198 31.09 4.49 20.86
C ASN A 198 30.37 4.20 19.53
N THR A 199 30.23 2.92 19.22
CA THR A 199 29.60 2.42 17.98
C THR A 199 28.07 2.55 18.00
N GLY A 200 27.46 2.82 19.15
CA GLY A 200 26.01 2.86 19.32
C GLY A 200 25.32 1.51 19.13
N THR A 201 24.00 1.53 19.29
CA THR A 201 23.12 0.37 19.17
C THR A 201 22.33 0.43 17.86
N LEU A 202 22.24 -0.69 17.13
CA LEU A 202 21.39 -0.79 15.95
C LEU A 202 19.92 -0.64 16.34
N VAL A 203 19.13 0.04 15.49
CA VAL A 203 17.68 0.15 15.72
C VAL A 203 17.00 -1.22 15.67
N SER A 204 17.46 -2.12 14.79
CA SER A 204 16.97 -3.51 14.74
C SER A 204 17.22 -4.26 16.07
N ASP A 205 18.40 -4.07 16.66
CA ASP A 205 18.75 -4.71 17.94
C ASP A 205 17.92 -4.11 19.08
N LEU A 206 17.66 -2.81 19.04
CA LEU A 206 16.79 -2.16 20.03
C LEU A 206 15.37 -2.75 20.00
N ILE A 207 14.81 -2.93 18.81
CA ILE A 207 13.48 -3.54 18.64
C ILE A 207 13.50 -5.00 19.10
N SER A 208 14.53 -5.78 18.77
CA SER A 208 14.62 -7.19 19.20
C SER A 208 14.78 -7.32 20.73
N ARG A 209 15.32 -6.30 21.41
CA ARG A 209 15.49 -6.24 22.87
C ARG A 209 14.22 -5.85 23.62
N MET A 210 13.12 -5.49 22.93
CA MET A 210 11.83 -5.31 23.58
C MET A 210 11.29 -6.61 24.21
N GLY A 211 11.95 -7.75 23.97
CA GLY A 211 11.70 -9.01 24.66
C GLY A 211 10.77 -9.94 23.85
N PRO A 212 10.50 -11.16 24.35
CA PRO A 212 9.65 -12.14 23.65
C PRO A 212 8.17 -11.73 23.60
N SER A 213 7.76 -10.81 24.48
CA SER A 213 6.40 -10.28 24.56
C SER A 213 6.28 -8.86 23.99
N GLY A 214 7.40 -8.14 23.84
CA GLY A 214 7.42 -6.79 23.27
C GLY A 214 7.76 -6.81 21.78
N GLY A 215 7.70 -5.66 21.13
CA GLY A 215 8.17 -5.50 19.76
C GLY A 215 7.26 -4.64 18.89
N ILE A 216 7.52 -4.66 17.59
CA ILE A 216 6.74 -3.96 16.57
C ILE A 216 6.24 -5.00 15.58
N THR A 217 4.94 -5.06 15.38
CA THR A 217 4.29 -5.93 14.38
C THR A 217 3.45 -5.07 13.45
N ASP A 218 3.14 -5.60 12.27
CA ASP A 218 2.34 -4.90 11.29
C ASP A 218 1.44 -5.90 10.56
N ALA A 219 0.23 -5.47 10.22
CA ALA A 219 -0.73 -6.29 9.49
C ALA A 219 -0.50 -6.23 7.97
N ASP A 220 0.19 -5.20 7.48
CA ASP A 220 0.49 -5.03 6.07
C ASP A 220 1.60 -6.01 5.63
N PRO A 221 1.43 -6.73 4.51
CA PRO A 221 2.46 -7.63 4.01
C PRO A 221 3.79 -6.92 3.76
N PHE A 222 4.90 -7.57 4.13
CA PHE A 222 6.25 -7.03 3.93
C PHE A 222 6.47 -5.61 4.49
N ALA A 223 5.72 -5.23 5.53
CA ALA A 223 5.95 -3.99 6.25
C ALA A 223 7.39 -3.93 6.77
N GLN A 224 8.03 -2.78 6.61
CA GLN A 224 9.41 -2.58 7.05
C GLN A 224 9.39 -1.91 8.42
N GLN A 225 10.24 -2.38 9.34
CA GLN A 225 10.24 -1.84 10.70
C GLN A 225 11.19 -0.65 10.87
N GLY A 226 10.93 0.13 11.90
CA GLY A 226 11.70 1.28 12.34
C GLY A 226 11.05 1.92 13.57
N ILE A 227 11.63 3.02 14.01
CA ILE A 227 11.10 3.83 15.11
C ILE A 227 11.08 5.31 14.73
N ALA A 228 10.18 6.06 15.36
CA ALA A 228 10.20 7.52 15.35
C ALA A 228 10.45 8.04 16.76
N ILE A 229 11.64 8.61 16.99
CA ILE A 229 12.04 9.17 18.30
C ILE A 229 11.32 10.49 18.49
N ASN A 230 10.43 10.56 19.48
CA ASN A 230 9.59 11.73 19.76
C ASN A 230 9.81 12.33 21.16
N GLY A 231 10.82 11.87 21.90
CA GLY A 231 11.26 12.50 23.15
C GLY A 231 12.66 12.07 23.53
N LEU A 232 13.40 12.96 24.20
CA LEU A 232 14.74 12.71 24.73
C LEU A 232 14.86 13.25 26.15
N THR A 233 15.63 12.57 26.98
CA THR A 233 16.04 13.05 28.31
C THR A 233 17.56 13.19 28.38
N GLY A 234 18.05 13.96 29.35
CA GLY A 234 19.49 14.16 29.57
C GLY A 234 20.19 14.93 28.44
N THR A 235 19.47 15.77 27.71
CA THR A 235 20.04 16.65 26.66
C THR A 235 20.97 17.73 27.23
N ASP A 236 20.90 18.00 28.53
CA ASP A 236 21.85 18.82 29.28
C ASP A 236 23.06 18.01 29.81
N LYS A 237 23.01 16.68 29.69
CA LYS A 237 24.04 15.73 30.16
C LYS A 237 24.86 15.10 29.03
N GLY A 238 24.53 15.40 27.78
CA GLY A 238 25.21 14.87 26.60
C GLY A 238 24.39 15.08 25.34
N THR A 239 24.88 14.55 24.23
CA THR A 239 24.25 14.65 22.92
C THR A 239 23.79 13.29 22.43
N TRP A 240 22.51 13.18 22.08
CA TRP A 240 21.99 12.03 21.36
C TRP A 240 22.32 12.16 19.88
N GLU A 241 22.90 11.12 19.28
CA GLU A 241 23.29 11.08 17.88
C GLU A 241 22.73 9.83 17.20
N PHE A 242 22.53 9.91 15.90
CA PHE A 242 22.19 8.79 15.05
C PHE A 242 23.13 8.74 13.84
N THR A 243 23.17 7.57 13.20
CA THR A 243 23.82 7.33 11.93
C THR A 243 22.88 6.54 11.03
N VAL A 244 23.00 6.72 9.73
CA VAL A 244 22.32 5.90 8.70
C VAL A 244 23.34 5.21 7.78
N ASN A 245 24.62 5.26 8.13
CA ASN A 245 25.73 4.73 7.34
C ASN A 245 26.75 3.98 8.22
N ASP A 246 26.21 3.17 9.14
CA ASP A 246 26.95 2.25 10.01
C ASP A 246 28.08 2.93 10.80
N GLY A 247 27.80 4.14 11.30
CA GLY A 247 28.73 4.88 12.17
C GLY A 247 29.85 5.62 11.45
N THR A 248 29.86 5.62 10.11
CA THR A 248 30.79 6.44 9.32
C THR A 248 30.58 7.93 9.60
N ASN A 249 29.32 8.38 9.63
CA ASN A 249 28.95 9.73 10.02
C ASN A 249 27.87 9.70 11.11
N TRP A 250 28.05 10.52 12.14
CA TRP A 250 27.09 10.70 13.22
C TRP A 250 26.49 12.10 13.17
N THR A 251 25.17 12.17 13.31
CA THR A 251 24.39 13.41 13.27
C THR A 251 23.63 13.54 14.59
N PRO A 252 23.59 14.72 15.22
CA PRO A 252 22.73 14.95 16.37
C PRO A 252 21.26 14.65 16.05
N ILE A 253 20.56 13.95 16.95
CA ILE A 253 19.11 13.69 16.79
C ILE A 253 18.34 15.02 16.78
N GLY A 254 18.77 15.98 17.60
CA GLY A 254 18.15 17.30 17.76
C GLY A 254 17.04 17.31 18.82
N THR A 255 16.28 18.40 18.86
CA THR A 255 15.05 18.45 19.68
C THR A 255 13.99 17.57 19.04
N THR A 256 13.37 16.70 19.83
CA THR A 256 12.30 15.83 19.35
C THR A 256 11.02 16.07 20.13
N GLY A 257 9.90 15.92 19.41
CA GLY A 257 8.54 16.06 19.90
C GLY A 257 7.59 15.47 18.86
N ASN A 258 6.29 15.45 19.14
CA ASN A 258 5.34 14.88 18.18
C ASN A 258 5.31 15.62 16.84
N SER A 259 5.68 16.90 16.76
CA SER A 259 5.79 17.65 15.50
C SER A 259 7.05 17.32 14.70
N ASP A 260 8.12 16.88 15.39
CA ASP A 260 9.48 16.84 14.86
C ASP A 260 10.21 15.56 15.33
N ALA A 261 9.57 14.40 15.14
CA ALA A 261 10.18 13.13 15.51
C ALA A 261 11.25 12.73 14.51
N ARG A 262 12.34 12.13 14.98
CA ARG A 262 13.41 11.58 14.13
C ARG A 262 13.05 10.17 13.70
N LEU A 263 12.94 9.94 12.39
CA LEU A 263 12.68 8.63 11.80
C LEU A 263 13.96 7.83 11.66
N LEU A 264 14.01 6.61 12.19
CA LEU A 264 15.16 5.72 12.09
C LEU A 264 14.71 4.31 11.69
N ALA A 265 15.26 3.79 10.60
CA ALA A 265 14.90 2.48 10.08
C ALA A 265 15.56 1.35 10.89
N ALA A 266 14.86 0.22 11.01
CA ALA A 266 15.44 -1.02 11.53
C ALA A 266 16.19 -1.74 10.40
N ASP A 267 17.36 -1.23 10.04
CA ASP A 267 18.24 -1.80 9.02
C ASP A 267 19.66 -2.03 9.56
N ALA A 268 20.54 -2.57 8.72
CA ALA A 268 21.91 -2.92 9.10
C ALA A 268 22.83 -1.69 9.34
N ASN A 269 22.40 -0.48 8.99
CA ASN A 269 23.24 0.71 8.96
C ASN A 269 22.82 1.78 9.98
N THR A 270 21.62 1.65 10.55
CA THR A 270 21.02 2.71 11.36
C THR A 270 21.23 2.45 12.83
N ARG A 271 21.99 3.35 13.48
CA ARG A 271 22.35 3.22 14.90
C ARG A 271 22.05 4.49 15.67
N ILE A 272 21.87 4.33 16.98
CA ILE A 272 21.67 5.41 17.95
C ILE A 272 22.79 5.33 18.98
N ARG A 273 23.32 6.48 19.39
CA ARG A 273 24.22 6.58 20.53
C ARG A 273 23.95 7.81 21.37
N PHE A 274 24.42 7.76 22.61
CA PHE A 274 24.55 8.93 23.47
C PHE A 274 26.03 9.26 23.66
N VAL A 275 26.40 10.51 23.45
CA VAL A 275 27.74 11.05 23.72
C VAL A 275 27.66 11.84 25.02
N PRO A 276 28.07 11.26 26.16
CA PRO A 276 27.91 11.91 27.46
C PRO A 276 28.85 13.11 27.60
N ASN A 277 28.40 14.14 28.32
CA ASN A 277 29.28 15.19 28.82
C ASN A 277 30.31 14.57 29.79
N GLN A 278 31.49 15.17 29.87
CA GLN A 278 32.57 14.66 30.72
C GLN A 278 32.09 14.44 32.16
N GLY A 279 32.30 13.22 32.67
CA GLY A 279 31.98 12.85 34.05
C GLY A 279 30.50 12.54 34.31
N PHE A 280 29.61 12.59 33.31
CA PHE A 280 28.24 12.15 33.49
C PHE A 280 28.19 10.64 33.75
N VAL A 281 27.50 10.27 34.83
CA VAL A 281 27.18 8.89 35.21
C VAL A 281 25.70 8.87 35.57
N GLY A 282 24.96 7.93 35.02
CA GLY A 282 23.52 7.84 35.24
C GLY A 282 22.79 7.26 34.04
N GLN A 283 21.46 7.29 34.11
CA GLN A 283 20.59 6.79 33.06
C GLN A 283 19.94 7.95 32.32
N VAL A 284 19.92 7.87 30.99
CA VAL A 284 19.11 8.73 30.12
C VAL A 284 18.25 7.85 29.21
N LYS A 285 17.17 8.42 28.71
CA LYS A 285 16.13 7.73 27.93
C LYS A 285 15.76 8.49 26.68
N LEU A 286 15.35 7.75 25.67
CA LEU A 286 14.57 8.24 24.54
C LEU A 286 13.16 7.67 24.58
N ALA A 287 12.18 8.39 24.05
CA ALA A 287 10.82 7.93 23.81
C ALA A 287 10.60 7.75 22.31
N PHE A 288 9.87 6.72 21.92
CA PHE A 288 9.64 6.41 20.52
C PHE A 288 8.29 5.74 20.27
N VAL A 289 7.80 5.87 19.03
CA VAL A 289 6.72 5.04 18.48
C VAL A 289 7.29 4.10 17.42
N GLY A 290 6.60 3.00 17.14
CA GLY A 290 6.92 2.14 16.01
C GLY A 290 6.60 2.83 14.69
N TRP A 291 7.41 2.55 13.68
CA TRP A 291 7.31 3.13 12.34
C TRP A 291 7.42 2.02 11.28
N ASP A 292 6.43 1.92 10.41
CA ASP A 292 6.33 0.90 9.35
C ASP A 292 7.01 1.34 8.02
N ARG A 293 7.64 2.52 8.04
CA ARG A 293 8.37 3.12 6.92
C ARG A 293 7.52 3.45 5.71
N THR A 294 6.24 3.66 5.96
CA THR A 294 5.25 3.93 4.92
C THR A 294 5.15 5.40 4.53
N SER A 295 5.61 6.27 5.41
CA SER A 295 5.76 7.72 5.22
C SER A 295 7.08 8.20 5.81
N GLY A 296 7.69 9.19 5.17
CA GLY A 296 8.99 9.74 5.57
C GLY A 296 10.18 8.87 5.13
N ALA A 297 11.39 9.36 5.42
CA ALA A 297 12.65 8.73 5.03
C ALA A 297 13.55 8.49 6.24
N ASN A 298 14.42 7.49 6.17
CA ASN A 298 15.38 7.18 7.23
C ASN A 298 16.30 8.38 7.51
N GLY A 299 16.48 8.73 8.77
CA GLY A 299 17.18 9.93 9.21
C GLY A 299 16.39 11.23 9.02
N GLY A 300 15.16 11.20 8.51
CA GLY A 300 14.31 12.38 8.31
C GLY A 300 13.60 12.85 9.60
N ILE A 301 12.99 14.03 9.53
CA ILE A 301 12.08 14.55 10.57
C ILE A 301 10.65 14.42 10.08
N TRP A 302 9.73 14.04 10.97
CA TRP A 302 8.32 13.90 10.64
C TRP A 302 7.38 14.23 11.79
N ASN A 303 6.18 14.70 11.46
CA ASN A 303 5.12 14.92 12.42
C ASN A 303 4.36 13.62 12.70
N VAL A 304 4.50 13.11 13.93
CA VAL A 304 3.89 11.89 14.48
C VAL A 304 2.72 12.20 15.42
N ALA A 305 2.11 13.38 15.33
CA ALA A 305 0.92 13.72 16.13
C ALA A 305 -0.30 12.86 15.78
N THR A 306 -0.38 12.37 14.54
CA THR A 306 -1.39 11.38 14.12
C THR A 306 -0.81 9.97 14.19
N ARG A 307 -1.45 9.08 14.94
CA ARG A 307 -0.98 7.71 15.23
C ARG A 307 -2.12 6.69 15.18
N GLY A 308 -1.80 5.43 14.86
CA GLY A 308 -2.79 4.37 14.65
C GLY A 308 -3.55 4.49 13.32
N GLY A 309 -4.57 3.65 13.12
CA GLY A 309 -5.39 3.65 11.91
C GLY A 309 -4.54 3.41 10.65
N SER A 310 -4.58 4.34 9.70
CA SER A 310 -3.76 4.29 8.47
C SER A 310 -2.52 5.19 8.50
N SER A 311 -2.11 5.67 9.68
CA SER A 311 -0.83 6.37 9.81
C SER A 311 0.35 5.39 9.73
N ALA A 312 1.55 5.91 9.50
CA ALA A 312 2.79 5.16 9.50
C ALA A 312 3.30 4.76 10.90
N PHE A 313 2.57 5.15 11.94
CA PHE A 313 3.08 5.21 13.31
C PHE A 313 2.16 4.49 14.28
N SER A 314 2.76 3.71 15.18
CA SER A 314 1.99 2.99 16.21
C SER A 314 1.25 3.95 17.14
N LEU A 315 0.08 3.52 17.60
CA LEU A 315 -0.70 4.30 18.57
C LEU A 315 0.02 4.45 19.90
N LEU A 316 0.57 3.34 20.40
CA LEU A 316 1.38 3.29 21.61
C LEU A 316 2.81 3.73 21.34
N TYR A 317 3.49 4.12 22.41
CA TYR A 317 4.89 4.52 22.44
C TYR A 317 5.58 3.78 23.59
N ASP A 318 6.91 3.73 23.55
CA ASP A 318 7.74 3.12 24.59
C ASP A 318 9.02 3.95 24.80
N TYR A 319 9.84 3.55 25.78
CA TYR A 319 11.08 4.20 26.15
C TYR A 319 12.25 3.24 26.07
N ALA A 320 13.35 3.71 25.51
CA ALA A 320 14.63 3.01 25.57
C ALA A 320 15.60 3.74 26.49
N ALA A 321 16.19 3.02 27.43
CA ALA A 321 17.19 3.56 28.35
C ALA A 321 18.62 3.25 27.89
N ILE A 322 19.54 4.15 28.20
CA ILE A 322 20.98 3.90 28.17
C ILE A 322 21.59 4.26 29.52
N THR A 323 22.45 3.38 30.02
CA THR A 323 23.17 3.58 31.28
C THR A 323 24.61 3.96 30.98
N VAL A 324 25.03 5.13 31.49
CA VAL A 324 26.41 5.59 31.49
C VAL A 324 27.04 5.23 32.83
N THR A 325 28.02 4.33 32.81
CA THR A 325 28.66 3.80 34.01
C THR A 325 30.04 4.41 34.22
N ASN A 326 30.48 4.45 35.48
CA ASN A 326 31.87 4.76 35.77
C ASN A 326 32.70 3.48 35.64
N THR A 327 33.72 3.50 34.79
CA THR A 327 34.74 2.43 34.76
C THR A 327 35.89 2.83 35.67
N ALA A 328 36.24 1.96 36.63
CA ALA A 328 37.40 2.19 37.49
C ALA A 328 38.67 2.41 36.65
N PRO A 329 39.60 3.29 37.06
CA PRO A 329 40.87 3.45 36.36
C PRO A 329 41.61 2.12 36.28
N VAL A 330 42.03 1.72 35.08
CA VAL A 330 42.96 0.61 34.92
C VAL A 330 44.36 1.22 34.94
N LEU A 331 45.16 0.84 35.94
CA LEU A 331 46.58 1.17 35.95
C LEU A 331 47.23 0.51 34.74
N THR A 332 47.65 1.30 33.76
CA THR A 332 48.64 0.86 32.77
C THR A 332 50.01 0.98 33.41
N PRO A 333 50.76 -0.12 33.64
CA PRO A 333 52.13 -0.01 34.09
C PRO A 333 52.93 0.65 32.96
N SER A 334 53.18 1.95 33.06
CA SER A 334 54.24 2.56 32.27
C SER A 334 55.55 1.98 32.79
N ASN A 335 56.32 1.32 31.93
CA ASN A 335 57.71 0.97 32.22
C ASN A 335 58.51 2.25 32.47
N SER A 336 58.48 2.73 33.71
CA SER A 336 59.40 3.73 34.22
C SER A 336 60.71 3.02 34.52
N SER A 337 61.49 2.71 33.49
CA SER A 337 62.92 2.45 33.67
C SER A 337 63.61 3.81 33.86
N TYR A 338 63.58 4.31 35.10
CA TYR A 338 64.63 5.20 35.58
C TYR A 338 65.80 4.32 35.99
N LEU A 339 66.77 4.15 35.09
CA LEU A 339 68.18 3.88 35.37
C LEU A 339 69.00 4.31 34.15
#